data_AF-A0AAW7PL53-F1
#
_entry.id   AF-A0AAW7PL53-F1
#
_cell.length_a   1.000
_cell.length_b   1.000
_cell.length_c   1.000
_cell.angle_alpha   90.00
_cell.angle_beta   90.00
_cell.angle_gamma   90.00
#
_symmetry.space_group_name_H-M   'P 1'
#
loop_
_entity.id
_entity.type
_entity.pdbx_description
1 polymer ?
#
loop_
_entity_poly.entity_id
_entity_poly.type
_entity_poly.pdbx_seq_one_letter_code
_entity_poly.pdbx_strand_id
1 'polypeptide(L)'
;MGKKVLKYLKENFLTIVSIFVSSFIAFSAYTVSKESQKISVNSGVLRYEIKASMDKNDDLEVTIKPTVGFIRKVSYIKFSDGKVNGVNVSDGTYTENKIEGRISAVSTIPSELMTKRDDKQYVFCLVEGGNGTRYLSMVVTRNGKKPIVYDELQTLNDSESPEFNDFRNLRNKLLQDKFIAG
;
A
#
# COMPACT_ATOMS: atom_id res chain seq x y z
N MET A 1 -8.22 35.58 4.11
CA MET A 1 -8.90 34.26 4.15
C MET A 1 -7.94 33.05 4.28
N GLY A 2 -6.68 33.19 4.75
CA GLY A 2 -5.64 32.16 4.55
C GLY A 2 -5.14 31.35 5.77
N LYS A 3 -5.49 31.69 7.02
CA LYS A 3 -4.96 30.99 8.22
C LYS A 3 -5.96 30.03 8.90
N LYS A 4 -7.27 30.32 8.83
CA LYS A 4 -8.31 29.47 9.43
C LYS A 4 -8.54 28.18 8.65
N VAL A 5 -8.51 28.22 7.32
CA VAL A 5 -8.68 27.04 6.45
C VAL A 5 -7.53 26.05 6.62
N LEU A 6 -6.29 26.55 6.76
CA LEU A 6 -5.11 25.72 6.98
C LEU A 6 -5.11 25.04 8.36
N LYS A 7 -5.65 25.72 9.38
CA LYS A 7 -5.84 25.17 10.72
C LYS A 7 -6.94 24.10 10.73
N TYR A 8 -8.04 24.34 10.02
CA TYR A 8 -9.15 23.39 9.86
C TYR A 8 -8.74 22.10 9.12
N LEU A 9 -7.87 22.20 8.11
CA LEU A 9 -7.29 21.03 7.41
C LEU A 9 -6.30 20.25 8.29
N LYS A 10 -5.54 20.91 9.16
CA LYS A 10 -4.67 20.26 10.15
C LYS A 10 -5.49 19.56 11.26
N GLU A 11 -6.59 20.18 11.68
CA GLU A 11 -7.46 19.66 12.75
C GLU A 11 -8.36 18.50 12.28
N ASN A 12 -8.84 18.53 11.03
CA ASN A 12 -9.69 17.46 10.45
C ASN A 12 -8.91 16.39 9.67
N PHE A 13 -7.57 16.45 9.68
CA PHE A 13 -6.71 15.44 9.07
C PHE A 13 -6.97 14.04 9.68
N LEU A 14 -7.22 13.99 11.00
CA LEU A 14 -7.62 12.78 11.73
C LEU A 14 -8.97 12.23 11.26
N THR A 15 -9.92 13.11 10.90
CA THR A 15 -11.25 12.72 10.42
C THR A 15 -11.21 12.14 9.01
N ILE A 16 -10.32 12.63 8.16
CA ILE A 16 -10.16 12.11 6.79
C ILE A 16 -9.48 10.74 6.82
N VAL A 17 -8.40 10.57 7.59
CA VAL A 17 -7.78 9.25 7.81
C VAL A 17 -8.75 8.28 8.49
N SER A 18 -9.60 8.74 9.42
CA SER A 18 -10.63 7.88 10.03
C SER A 18 -11.74 7.49 9.05
N ILE A 19 -12.13 8.38 8.11
CA ILE A 19 -13.08 8.07 7.03
C ILE A 19 -12.47 7.01 6.08
N PHE A 20 -11.16 7.09 5.81
CA PHE A 20 -10.44 6.05 5.07
C PHE A 20 -10.43 4.69 5.80
N VAL A 21 -10.23 4.69 7.12
CA VAL A 21 -10.27 3.47 7.95
C VAL A 21 -11.69 2.89 8.02
N SER A 22 -12.74 3.70 8.10
CA SER A 22 -14.13 3.20 8.15
C SER A 22 -14.60 2.60 6.82
N SER A 23 -14.24 3.21 5.69
CA SER A 23 -14.53 2.66 4.36
C SER A 23 -13.75 1.36 4.10
N PHE A 24 -12.56 1.24 4.70
CA PHE A 24 -11.74 0.04 4.66
C PHE A 24 -12.41 -1.16 5.39
N ILE A 25 -13.18 -0.89 6.44
CA ILE A 25 -13.89 -1.88 7.27
C ILE A 25 -15.25 -2.29 6.65
N ALA A 26 -16.00 -1.36 6.07
CA ALA A 26 -17.38 -1.61 5.66
C ALA A 26 -17.55 -2.46 4.39
N PHE A 27 -16.65 -2.32 3.39
CA PHE A 27 -16.77 -3.06 2.13
C PHE A 27 -16.14 -4.46 2.16
N SER A 28 -15.25 -4.73 3.13
CA SER A 28 -14.43 -5.95 3.20
C SER A 28 -15.00 -7.07 4.08
N ALA A 29 -16.02 -6.78 4.90
CA ALA A 29 -16.66 -7.80 5.73
C ALA A 29 -17.51 -8.80 4.91
N TYR A 30 -18.03 -8.39 3.76
CA TYR A 30 -18.99 -9.21 3.00
C TYR A 30 -18.34 -10.25 2.08
N THR A 31 -17.16 -9.95 1.51
CA THR A 31 -16.45 -10.85 0.59
C THR A 31 -15.43 -11.75 1.31
N VAL A 32 -14.73 -11.25 2.32
CA VAL A 32 -13.67 -12.01 3.03
C VAL A 32 -14.23 -13.01 4.05
N SER A 33 -15.44 -12.77 4.57
CA SER A 33 -16.06 -13.67 5.57
C SER A 33 -16.39 -15.06 5.02
N LYS A 34 -16.61 -15.22 3.71
CA LYS A 34 -16.88 -16.54 3.11
C LYS A 34 -15.61 -17.35 2.83
N GLU A 35 -14.47 -16.71 2.63
CA GLU A 35 -13.20 -17.39 2.33
C GLU A 35 -12.35 -17.66 3.57
N SER A 36 -12.42 -16.79 4.59
CA SER A 36 -11.63 -16.92 5.83
C SER A 36 -12.01 -18.14 6.68
N GLN A 37 -13.22 -18.68 6.53
CA GLN A 37 -13.66 -19.87 7.29
C GLN A 37 -12.92 -21.16 6.88
N LYS A 38 -12.15 -21.17 5.77
CA LYS A 38 -11.48 -22.38 5.28
C LYS A 38 -10.00 -22.51 5.66
N ILE A 39 -9.33 -21.47 6.17
CA ILE A 39 -7.86 -21.47 6.26
C ILE A 39 -7.41 -21.15 7.69
N SER A 40 -7.51 -22.15 8.57
CA SER A 40 -7.22 -22.07 10.00
C SER A 40 -5.76 -22.37 10.41
N VAL A 41 -4.81 -22.55 9.48
CA VAL A 41 -3.56 -23.29 9.82
C VAL A 41 -2.23 -22.56 9.59
N ASN A 42 -2.20 -21.27 9.26
CA ASN A 42 -0.90 -20.57 9.08
C ASN A 42 -0.94 -19.03 9.29
N SER A 43 -1.70 -18.56 10.28
CA SER A 43 -1.95 -17.12 10.52
C SER A 43 -0.81 -16.33 11.20
N GLY A 44 0.38 -16.92 11.35
CA GLY A 44 1.46 -16.29 12.12
C GLY A 44 2.05 -15.03 11.49
N VAL A 45 2.42 -15.07 10.20
CA VAL A 45 3.12 -13.99 9.51
C VAL A 45 2.85 -14.06 8.01
N LEU A 46 2.45 -12.94 7.38
CA LEU A 46 2.41 -12.83 5.91
C LEU A 46 3.83 -12.58 5.40
N ARG A 47 4.27 -13.38 4.43
CA ARG A 47 5.46 -13.07 3.61
C ARG A 47 5.02 -13.01 2.16
N TYR A 48 5.53 -12.05 1.40
CA TYR A 48 5.14 -11.83 0.02
C TYR A 48 6.28 -11.26 -0.82
N GLU A 49 6.13 -11.39 -2.12
CA GLU A 49 6.97 -10.73 -3.12
C GLU A 49 6.10 -9.75 -3.91
N ILE A 50 6.62 -8.55 -4.20
CA ILE A 50 6.00 -7.61 -5.12
C ILE A 50 6.80 -7.62 -6.42
N LYS A 51 6.10 -7.83 -7.54
CA LYS A 51 6.60 -7.60 -8.89
C LYS A 51 5.89 -6.40 -9.48
N ALA A 52 6.64 -5.54 -10.14
CA ALA A 52 6.09 -4.33 -10.74
C ALA A 52 6.66 -4.08 -12.14
N SER A 53 5.81 -3.60 -13.05
CA SER A 53 6.16 -3.24 -14.42
C SER A 53 5.35 -2.03 -14.88
N MET A 54 5.97 -1.18 -15.69
CA MET A 54 5.26 -0.11 -16.39
C MET A 54 4.58 -0.68 -17.64
N ASP A 55 3.33 -0.31 -17.88
CA ASP A 55 2.62 -0.64 -19.10
C ASP A 55 2.86 0.43 -20.20
N LYS A 56 2.13 0.34 -21.31
CA LYS A 56 2.27 1.27 -22.46
C LYS A 56 1.65 2.65 -22.22
N ASN A 57 0.84 2.81 -21.17
CA ASN A 57 0.13 4.03 -20.82
C ASN A 57 0.80 4.77 -19.64
N ASP A 58 2.02 4.38 -19.27
CA ASP A 58 2.71 4.80 -18.05
C ASP A 58 1.98 4.40 -16.76
N ASP A 59 1.07 3.43 -16.82
CA ASP A 59 0.45 2.86 -15.63
C ASP A 59 1.33 1.77 -15.04
N LEU A 60 1.23 1.60 -13.72
CA LEU A 60 2.04 0.65 -12.97
C LEU A 60 1.23 -0.62 -12.70
N GLU A 61 1.61 -1.72 -13.34
CA GLU A 61 1.10 -3.04 -12.99
C GLU A 61 1.88 -3.58 -11.78
N VAL A 62 1.17 -3.99 -10.74
CA VAL A 62 1.73 -4.56 -9.52
C VAL A 62 1.10 -5.92 -9.26
N THR A 63 1.94 -6.94 -9.18
CA THR A 63 1.57 -8.29 -8.76
C THR A 63 2.17 -8.59 -7.39
N ILE A 64 1.34 -8.95 -6.43
CA ILE A 64 1.76 -9.34 -5.09
C ILE A 64 1.46 -10.82 -4.89
N LYS A 65 2.51 -11.62 -4.73
CA LYS A 65 2.41 -13.07 -4.54
C LYS A 65 2.78 -13.43 -3.10
N PRO A 66 1.89 -14.07 -2.31
CA PRO A 66 2.25 -14.52 -0.98
C PRO A 66 3.19 -15.73 -1.06
N THR A 67 4.27 -15.68 -0.29
CA THR A 67 5.21 -16.78 -0.07
C THR A 67 4.93 -17.53 1.24
N VAL A 68 4.23 -16.91 2.18
CA VAL A 68 3.65 -17.51 3.40
C VAL A 68 2.37 -16.75 3.76
N GLY A 69 1.32 -17.46 4.19
CA GLY A 69 0.03 -16.85 4.52
C GLY A 69 -0.79 -16.49 3.28
N PHE A 70 -1.80 -15.63 3.46
CA PHE A 70 -2.64 -15.13 2.38
C PHE A 70 -2.85 -13.62 2.50
N ILE A 71 -2.98 -12.97 1.34
CA ILE A 71 -3.26 -11.54 1.22
C ILE A 71 -4.76 -11.35 1.43
N ARG A 72 -5.11 -10.49 2.37
CA ARG A 72 -6.50 -10.08 2.62
C ARG A 72 -6.87 -8.82 1.86
N LYS A 73 -5.94 -7.86 1.80
CA LYS A 73 -6.19 -6.56 1.18
C LYS A 73 -4.91 -5.88 0.73
N VAL A 74 -5.02 -5.09 -0.33
CA VAL A 74 -3.95 -4.22 -0.83
C VAL A 74 -4.48 -2.80 -0.97
N SER A 75 -3.67 -1.81 -0.64
CA SER A 75 -4.00 -0.40 -0.84
C SER A 75 -2.78 0.35 -1.32
N TYR A 76 -3.00 1.21 -2.32
CA TYR A 76 -1.99 2.05 -2.92
C TYR A 76 -2.21 3.49 -2.48
N ILE A 77 -1.18 4.11 -1.92
CA ILE A 77 -1.27 5.43 -1.32
C ILE A 77 -0.39 6.38 -2.13
N LYS A 78 -1.00 7.43 -2.68
CA LYS A 78 -0.31 8.60 -3.21
C LYS A 78 -0.02 9.54 -2.05
N PHE A 79 1.23 9.60 -1.63
CA PHE A 79 1.66 10.44 -0.52
C PHE A 79 2.89 11.25 -0.91
N SER A 80 2.91 12.51 -0.51
CA SER A 80 4.06 13.39 -0.68
C SER A 80 4.01 14.52 0.34
N ASP A 81 5.17 14.98 0.81
CA ASP A 81 5.31 16.18 1.65
C ASP A 81 4.42 16.14 2.90
N GLY A 82 4.30 14.96 3.51
CA GLY A 82 3.47 14.76 4.70
C GLY A 82 1.96 14.68 4.46
N LYS A 83 1.51 14.65 3.19
CA LYS A 83 0.09 14.66 2.81
C LYS A 83 -0.30 13.45 1.98
N VAL A 84 -1.46 12.89 2.29
CA VAL A 84 -2.12 11.90 1.43
C VAL A 84 -2.86 12.65 0.33
N ASN A 85 -2.45 12.45 -0.91
CA ASN A 85 -3.01 13.10 -2.10
C ASN A 85 -4.00 12.20 -2.84
N GLY A 86 -4.05 10.91 -2.51
CA GLY A 86 -4.96 9.94 -3.10
C GLY A 86 -4.74 8.55 -2.51
N VAL A 87 -5.79 7.74 -2.50
CA VAL A 87 -5.71 6.33 -2.12
C VAL A 87 -6.50 5.53 -3.14
N ASN A 88 -5.88 4.51 -3.70
CA ASN A 88 -6.54 3.50 -4.50
C ASN A 88 -6.52 2.19 -3.72
N VAL A 89 -7.70 1.77 -3.29
CA VAL A 89 -7.87 0.43 -2.72
C VAL A 89 -8.14 -0.47 -3.89
N SER A 90 -7.14 -1.27 -4.27
CA SER A 90 -7.35 -2.25 -5.31
C SER A 90 -8.16 -3.41 -4.76
N ASP A 91 -9.35 -3.61 -5.33
CA ASP A 91 -9.99 -4.93 -5.39
C ASP A 91 -9.18 -5.77 -6.37
N GLY A 92 -7.91 -6.04 -6.04
CA GLY A 92 -7.00 -6.75 -6.92
C GLY A 92 -7.68 -8.04 -7.34
N THR A 93 -7.58 -8.40 -8.62
CA THR A 93 -8.14 -9.67 -9.09
C THR A 93 -7.40 -10.78 -8.37
N TYR A 94 -8.01 -11.27 -7.29
CA TYR A 94 -7.47 -12.30 -6.43
C TYR A 94 -7.44 -13.60 -7.22
N THR A 95 -6.26 -13.92 -7.74
CA THR A 95 -6.09 -15.09 -8.58
C THR A 95 -5.57 -16.22 -7.70
N GLU A 96 -6.40 -17.24 -7.51
CA GLU A 96 -6.00 -18.45 -6.81
C GLU A 96 -5.04 -19.26 -7.70
N ASN A 97 -3.80 -19.41 -7.24
CA ASN A 97 -2.91 -20.39 -7.81
C ASN A 97 -3.30 -21.77 -7.27
N LYS A 98 -3.99 -22.56 -8.10
CA LYS A 98 -4.49 -23.91 -7.77
C LYS A 98 -3.40 -24.90 -7.35
N ILE A 99 -2.13 -24.67 -7.72
CA ILE A 99 -1.01 -25.56 -7.39
C ILE A 99 -0.50 -25.27 -5.97
N GLU A 100 -0.51 -24.01 -5.55
CA GLU A 100 0.05 -23.56 -4.27
C GLU A 100 -1.02 -23.29 -3.20
N GLY A 101 -2.32 -23.28 -3.58
CA GLY A 101 -3.43 -22.91 -2.70
C GLY A 101 -3.33 -21.47 -2.20
N ARG A 102 -2.76 -20.57 -3.01
CA ARG A 102 -2.39 -19.21 -2.61
C ARG A 102 -2.96 -18.18 -3.55
N ILE A 103 -3.50 -17.12 -2.96
CA ILE A 103 -4.16 -16.03 -3.68
C ILE A 103 -3.16 -14.90 -3.93
N SER A 104 -2.92 -14.58 -5.20
CA SER A 104 -2.11 -13.42 -5.60
C SER A 104 -3.01 -12.22 -5.91
N ALA A 105 -2.55 -11.02 -5.60
CA ALA A 105 -3.24 -9.78 -5.94
C ALA A 105 -2.57 -9.13 -7.17
N VAL A 106 -3.36 -8.85 -8.20
CA VAL A 106 -2.90 -8.14 -9.41
C VAL A 106 -3.67 -6.83 -9.53
N SER A 107 -2.96 -5.73 -9.72
CA SER A 107 -3.54 -4.39 -9.80
C SER A 107 -2.83 -3.54 -10.85
N THR A 108 -3.59 -2.69 -11.53
CA THR A 108 -3.05 -1.63 -12.39
C THR A 108 -3.30 -0.29 -11.70
N ILE A 109 -2.24 0.47 -11.51
CA ILE A 109 -2.25 1.76 -10.81
C ILE A 109 -2.07 2.87 -11.84
N PRO A 110 -3.10 3.69 -12.08
CA PRO A 110 -3.01 4.83 -12.97
C PRO A 110 -1.85 5.76 -12.62
N SER A 111 -1.17 6.30 -13.62
CA SER A 111 -0.03 7.21 -13.39
C SER A 111 -0.36 8.46 -12.57
N GLU A 112 -1.63 8.90 -12.61
CA GLU A 112 -2.16 10.00 -11.80
C GLU A 112 -2.21 9.70 -10.30
N LEU A 113 -2.25 8.41 -9.92
CA LEU A 113 -2.23 7.93 -8.55
C LEU A 113 -0.81 7.64 -8.03
N MET A 114 0.21 7.88 -8.85
CA MET A 114 1.60 7.87 -8.43
C MET A 114 2.07 9.29 -8.06
N THR A 115 2.97 9.40 -7.09
CA THR A 115 3.67 10.64 -6.80
C THR A 115 4.79 10.83 -7.81
N LYS A 116 4.79 11.95 -8.53
CA LYS A 116 5.85 12.31 -9.48
C LYS A 116 6.84 13.26 -8.81
N ARG A 117 8.13 12.95 -8.86
CA ARG A 117 9.19 13.83 -8.37
C ARG A 117 10.45 13.62 -9.19
N ASP A 118 10.98 14.71 -9.73
CA ASP A 118 12.13 14.71 -10.64
C ASP A 118 11.91 13.72 -11.80
N ASP A 119 12.84 12.78 -11.99
CA ASP A 119 12.78 11.73 -13.02
C ASP A 119 12.12 10.43 -12.54
N LYS A 120 11.49 10.44 -11.35
CA LYS A 120 10.89 9.26 -10.72
C LYS A 120 9.38 9.41 -10.54
N GLN A 121 8.73 8.26 -10.49
CA GLN A 121 7.37 8.14 -9.96
C GLN A 121 7.36 7.07 -8.88
N TYR A 122 6.56 7.22 -7.84
CA TYR A 122 6.47 6.22 -6.79
C TYR A 122 5.09 6.15 -6.16
N VAL A 123 4.80 4.99 -5.57
CA VAL A 123 3.56 4.73 -4.84
C VAL A 123 3.85 3.83 -3.65
N PHE A 124 3.12 4.03 -2.56
CA PHE A 124 3.22 3.20 -1.38
C PHE A 124 2.19 2.09 -1.43
N CYS A 125 2.64 0.85 -1.19
CA CYS A 125 1.82 -0.34 -1.15
C CYS A 125 1.64 -0.77 0.29
N LEU A 126 0.40 -0.83 0.76
CA LEU A 126 0.03 -1.36 2.06
C LEU A 126 -0.65 -2.71 1.87
N VAL A 127 -0.04 -3.78 2.37
CA VAL A 127 -0.53 -5.15 2.24
C VAL A 127 -0.99 -5.65 3.60
N GLU A 128 -2.25 -6.10 3.67
CA GLU A 128 -2.82 -6.73 4.86
C GLU A 128 -2.85 -8.24 4.70
N GLY A 129 -2.30 -8.95 5.70
CA GLY A 129 -2.38 -10.40 5.80
C GLY A 129 -3.68 -10.90 6.42
N GLY A 130 -3.92 -12.21 6.33
CA GLY A 130 -5.10 -12.85 6.92
C GLY A 130 -5.29 -12.64 8.43
N ASN A 131 -4.21 -12.36 9.17
CA ASN A 131 -4.25 -12.05 10.60
C ASN A 131 -4.50 -10.56 10.90
N GLY A 132 -4.71 -9.73 9.88
CA GLY A 132 -4.92 -8.29 10.00
C GLY A 132 -3.64 -7.47 10.14
N THR A 133 -2.45 -8.09 10.20
CA THR A 133 -1.18 -7.37 10.19
C THR A 133 -0.96 -6.71 8.84
N ARG A 134 -0.49 -5.46 8.87
CA ARG A 134 -0.24 -4.64 7.69
C ARG A 134 1.23 -4.33 7.52
N TYR A 135 1.69 -4.33 6.28
CA TYR A 135 3.07 -4.13 5.89
C TYR A 135 3.15 -3.01 4.84
N LEU A 136 4.09 -2.09 5.02
CA LEU A 136 4.31 -1.00 4.08
C LEU A 136 5.47 -1.33 3.13
N SER A 137 5.30 -1.03 1.85
CA SER A 137 6.35 -1.12 0.83
C SER A 137 6.24 0.08 -0.11
N MET A 138 7.30 0.37 -0.86
CA MET A 138 7.32 1.42 -1.86
C MET A 138 7.75 0.85 -3.20
N VAL A 139 7.04 1.23 -4.27
CA VAL A 139 7.47 0.93 -5.63
C VAL A 139 7.92 2.24 -6.26
N VAL A 140 9.16 2.28 -6.75
CA VAL A 140 9.75 3.42 -7.44
C VAL A 140 10.01 3.06 -8.88
N THR A 141 9.56 3.92 -9.79
CA THR A 141 9.75 3.78 -11.23
C THR A 141 10.54 4.97 -11.76
N ARG A 142 11.31 4.73 -12.82
CA ARG A 142 12.05 5.74 -13.57
C ARG A 142 11.95 5.38 -15.03
N ASN A 143 11.74 6.38 -15.89
CA ASN A 143 11.61 6.13 -17.33
C ASN A 143 12.81 5.34 -17.87
N GLY A 144 12.54 4.33 -18.70
CA GLY A 144 13.55 3.44 -19.26
C GLY A 144 14.23 2.49 -18.26
N LYS A 145 13.80 2.42 -17.00
CA LYS A 145 14.32 1.49 -15.99
C LYS A 145 13.22 0.58 -15.45
N LYS A 146 13.62 -0.62 -15.01
CA LYS A 146 12.71 -1.53 -14.30
C LYS A 146 12.29 -0.90 -12.97
N PRO A 147 11.01 -1.00 -12.58
CA PRO A 147 10.57 -0.64 -11.24
C PRO A 147 11.38 -1.34 -10.15
N ILE A 148 11.64 -0.62 -9.06
CA ILE A 148 12.33 -1.15 -7.88
C ILE A 148 11.34 -1.13 -6.71
N VAL A 149 11.27 -2.25 -6.01
CA VAL A 149 10.47 -2.38 -4.79
C VAL A 149 11.40 -2.23 -3.59
N TYR A 150 11.02 -1.37 -2.67
CA TYR A 150 11.67 -1.23 -1.39
C TYR A 150 10.72 -1.66 -0.27
N ASP A 151 11.20 -2.54 0.59
CA ASP A 151 10.51 -2.90 1.83
C ASP A 151 10.98 -2.02 3.00
N GLU A 152 10.37 -2.21 4.17
CA GLU A 152 10.72 -1.45 5.39
C GLU A 152 12.18 -1.64 5.83
N LEU A 153 12.83 -2.77 5.49
CA LEU A 153 14.20 -3.06 5.94
C LEU A 153 15.24 -2.38 5.03
N GLN A 154 14.98 -2.33 3.73
CA GLN A 154 15.89 -1.75 2.74
C GLN A 154 15.87 -0.22 2.72
N THR A 155 14.78 0.39 3.19
CA THR A 155 14.57 1.85 3.22
C THR A 155 15.15 2.55 4.46
N LEU A 156 15.60 1.81 5.47
CA LEU A 156 16.14 2.36 6.72
C LEU A 156 17.61 2.80 6.64
N ASN A 157 18.29 2.56 5.52
CA ASN A 157 19.63 3.10 5.28
C ASN A 157 19.50 4.57 4.84
N ASP A 158 20.32 5.47 5.41
CA ASP A 158 20.31 6.95 5.39
C ASP A 158 20.24 7.66 4.01
N SER A 159 19.31 7.27 3.15
CA SER A 159 19.09 7.92 1.88
C SER A 159 18.30 9.21 2.10
N GLU A 160 18.89 10.34 1.72
CA GLU A 160 18.23 11.65 1.74
C GLU A 160 17.29 11.85 0.54
N SER A 161 17.05 10.82 -0.27
CA SER A 161 16.20 11.00 -1.43
C SER A 161 14.77 11.34 -1.02
N PRO A 162 14.08 12.21 -1.76
CA PRO A 162 12.78 12.69 -1.34
C PRO A 162 11.71 11.58 -1.20
N GLU A 163 11.75 10.52 -2.01
CA GLU A 163 10.83 9.39 -1.89
C GLU A 163 11.05 8.56 -0.61
N PHE A 164 12.29 8.41 -0.14
CA PHE A 164 12.57 7.74 1.14
C PHE A 164 12.19 8.63 2.33
N ASN A 165 12.30 9.96 2.21
CA ASN A 165 11.75 10.88 3.21
C ASN A 165 10.24 10.70 3.35
N ASP A 166 9.53 10.62 2.22
CA ASP A 166 8.09 10.39 2.22
C ASP A 166 7.72 9.00 2.74
N PHE A 167 8.50 7.96 2.41
CA PHE A 167 8.35 6.63 3.00
C PHE A 167 8.45 6.64 4.52
N ARG A 168 9.53 7.23 5.06
CA ARG A 168 9.76 7.34 6.52
C ARG A 168 8.64 8.10 7.21
N ASN A 169 8.23 9.23 6.64
CA ASN A 169 7.13 10.03 7.18
C ASN A 169 5.81 9.25 7.22
N LEU A 170 5.47 8.54 6.14
CA LEU A 170 4.27 7.72 6.09
C LEU A 170 4.36 6.55 7.09
N ARG A 171 5.48 5.81 7.10
CA ARG A 171 5.71 4.69 8.03
C ARG A 171 5.57 5.11 9.49
N ASN A 172 6.30 6.15 9.90
CA ASN A 172 6.28 6.63 11.28
C ASN A 172 4.88 7.05 11.72
N LYS A 173 4.12 7.65 10.81
CA LYS A 173 2.72 8.01 11.05
C LYS A 173 1.84 6.77 11.21
N LEU A 174 1.95 5.79 10.31
CA LEU A 174 1.19 4.55 10.41
C LEU A 174 1.52 3.75 11.68
N LEU A 175 2.77 3.81 12.15
CA LEU A 175 3.19 3.23 13.43
C LEU A 175 2.58 3.98 14.62
N GLN A 176 2.63 5.31 14.61
CA GLN A 176 2.03 6.16 15.63
C GLN A 176 0.52 5.90 15.75
N ASP A 177 -0.15 5.72 14.61
CA ASP A 177 -1.59 5.44 14.52
C ASP A 177 -1.91 3.95 14.77
N LYS A 178 -0.90 3.11 15.07
CA LYS A 178 -1.01 1.65 15.29
C LYS A 178 -1.67 0.90 14.12
N PHE A 179 -1.50 1.42 12.91
CA PHE A 179 -2.08 0.84 11.70
C PHE A 179 -1.22 -0.28 11.11
N ILE A 180 0.10 -0.18 11.26
CA ILE A 180 1.10 -1.22 10.96
C ILE A 180 1.81 -1.65 12.25
N ALA A 181 2.38 -2.85 12.27
CA ALA A 181 3.16 -3.34 13.42
C ALA A 181 4.59 -2.77 13.38
N GLY A 182 5.15 -2.44 14.55
CA GLY A 182 6.51 -1.92 14.71
C GLY A 182 7.57 -3.01 14.87
#